data_AF-A0A7S0MEK4-F1
#
_entry.id   AF-A0A7S0MEK4-F1
#
_cell.length_a   1.000
_cell.length_b   1.000
_cell.length_c   1.000
_cell.angle_alpha   90.00
_cell.angle_beta   90.00
_cell.angle_gamma   90.00
#
_symmetry.space_group_name_H-M   'P 1'
#
loop_
_entity.id
_entity.type
_entity.pdbx_description
1 polymer ?
#
loop_
_entity_poly.entity_id
_entity_poly.type
_entity_poly.pdbx_seq_one_letter_code
_entity_poly.pdbx_strand_id
1 'polypeptide(L)'
;KMDDAPTICGFLSNVQGDYDFFEKYVEISRILAWADESKASLDLADSAYFVFGGNVQGTGQGDIRIARLLLDLKKKYPDRVKLLMGNMDIQLLKFSYLSNDSLCEDVEFKHSIPESVDSLQSKVRWLLQDLVGSDEPFEQRRKELSLLSNSDDSQSISDEDVAASFTAQVLETGEDNLMLRYLNEAQLAWIFGAT
;
A
#
# COMPACT_ATOMS: atom_id res chain seq x y z
N LYS A 1 4.71 37.85 0.10
CA LYS A 1 4.99 37.13 -1.16
C LYS A 1 3.77 36.27 -1.40
N MET A 2 3.08 36.42 -2.53
CA MET A 2 2.12 35.39 -2.95
C MET A 2 2.98 34.16 -3.24
N ASP A 3 2.79 33.09 -2.50
CA ASP A 3 3.38 31.81 -2.85
C ASP A 3 2.77 31.40 -4.18
N ASP A 4 3.60 31.27 -5.22
CA ASP A 4 3.14 30.86 -6.55
C ASP A 4 2.45 29.50 -6.41
N ALA A 5 1.19 29.44 -6.86
CA ALA A 5 0.43 28.20 -6.85
C ALA A 5 1.22 27.09 -7.55
N PRO A 6 1.16 25.82 -7.09
CA PRO A 6 1.91 24.76 -7.72
C PRO A 6 1.61 24.68 -9.22
N THR A 7 2.65 24.64 -10.05
CA THR A 7 2.55 24.76 -11.51
C THR A 7 2.69 23.43 -12.24
N ILE A 8 3.12 22.38 -11.52
CA ILE A 8 3.35 21.05 -12.08
C ILE A 8 2.65 20.01 -11.22
N CYS A 9 1.99 19.04 -11.85
CA CYS A 9 1.42 17.88 -11.19
C CYS A 9 2.11 16.62 -11.71
N GLY A 10 2.68 15.82 -10.82
CA GLY A 10 3.10 14.46 -11.15
C GLY A 10 2.02 13.46 -10.75
N PHE A 11 1.83 12.45 -11.59
CA PHE A 11 0.88 11.37 -11.37
C PHE A 11 1.59 10.04 -11.49
N LEU A 12 1.41 9.17 -10.48
CA LEU A 12 1.90 7.80 -10.46
C LEU A 12 0.78 6.89 -9.99
N SER A 13 0.64 5.70 -10.55
CA SER A 13 -0.35 4.72 -10.10
C SER A 13 0.14 3.32 -10.42
N ASN A 14 -0.50 2.31 -9.84
CA ASN A 14 -0.31 0.91 -10.21
C ASN A 14 1.12 0.40 -10.03
N VAL A 15 1.76 0.86 -8.95
CA VAL A 15 3.09 0.40 -8.53
C VAL A 15 3.04 -1.04 -8.05
N GLN A 16 1.93 -1.46 -7.41
CA GLN A 16 1.69 -2.86 -7.04
C GLN A 16 2.84 -3.49 -6.24
N GLY A 17 3.51 -2.72 -5.38
CA GLY A 17 4.64 -3.17 -4.58
C GLY A 17 5.97 -3.28 -5.34
N ASP A 18 6.05 -2.90 -6.62
CA ASP A 18 7.30 -2.92 -7.38
C ASP A 18 8.21 -1.75 -6.93
N TYR A 19 9.09 -2.07 -5.98
CA TYR A 19 10.01 -1.11 -5.38
C TYR A 19 11.02 -0.57 -6.39
N ASP A 20 11.55 -1.43 -7.27
CA ASP A 20 12.53 -1.04 -8.28
C ASP A 20 11.91 -0.07 -9.30
N PHE A 21 10.66 -0.31 -9.69
CA PHE A 21 9.91 0.61 -10.54
C PHE A 21 9.68 1.95 -9.83
N PHE A 22 9.25 1.91 -8.56
CA PHE A 22 9.02 3.12 -7.77
C PHE A 22 10.29 3.95 -7.62
N GLU A 23 11.42 3.29 -7.33
CA GLU A 23 12.72 3.92 -7.18
C GLU A 23 13.18 4.60 -8.47
N LYS A 24 13.10 3.90 -9.61
CA LYS A 24 13.40 4.48 -10.92
C LYS A 24 12.50 5.67 -11.25
N TYR A 25 11.22 5.61 -10.87
CA TYR A 25 10.31 6.75 -11.03
C TYR A 25 10.78 7.96 -10.22
N VAL A 26 11.15 7.76 -8.95
CA VAL A 26 11.67 8.86 -8.11
C VAL A 26 12.96 9.44 -8.69
N GLU A 27 13.87 8.60 -9.19
CA GLU A 27 15.15 9.03 -9.77
C GLU A 27 15.01 9.90 -11.03
N ILE A 28 13.99 9.65 -11.86
CA ILE A 28 13.72 10.46 -13.07
C ILE A 28 12.71 11.59 -12.83
N SER A 29 12.11 11.64 -11.64
CA SER A 29 11.07 12.61 -11.31
C SER A 29 11.63 14.02 -11.23
N ARG A 30 10.85 15.00 -11.70
CA ARG A 30 11.15 16.44 -11.53
C ARG A 30 10.54 17.03 -10.26
N ILE A 31 9.69 16.25 -9.58
CA ILE A 31 8.89 16.75 -8.46
C ILE A 31 9.10 15.98 -7.17
N LEU A 32 9.52 14.71 -7.26
CA LEU A 32 9.85 13.88 -6.11
C LEU A 32 11.35 13.66 -6.09
N ALA A 33 11.92 13.64 -4.90
CA ALA A 33 13.30 13.26 -4.66
C ALA A 33 13.40 12.46 -3.36
N TRP A 34 14.43 11.63 -3.26
CA TRP A 34 14.84 11.07 -1.97
C TRP A 34 15.39 12.18 -1.08
N ALA A 35 14.96 12.24 0.18
CA ALA A 35 15.44 13.25 1.12
C ALA A 35 16.93 13.05 1.49
N ASP A 36 17.38 11.80 1.45
CA ASP A 36 18.76 11.39 1.72
C ASP A 36 19.08 10.05 1.02
N GLU A 37 20.35 9.61 1.14
CA GLU A 37 20.85 8.37 0.53
C GLU A 37 20.24 7.09 1.12
N SER A 38 19.62 7.14 2.30
CA SER A 38 18.97 5.97 2.92
C SER A 38 17.67 5.58 2.23
N LYS A 39 17.12 6.47 1.38
CA LYS A 39 15.83 6.31 0.69
C LYS A 39 14.66 6.01 1.65
N ALA A 40 14.77 6.45 2.90
CA ALA A 40 13.76 6.26 3.93
C ALA A 40 12.64 7.31 3.91
N SER A 41 12.82 8.43 3.19
CA SER A 41 11.80 9.47 3.06
C SER A 41 11.89 10.22 1.74
N LEU A 42 10.77 10.84 1.36
CA LEU A 42 10.61 11.59 0.11
C LEU A 42 10.42 13.09 0.39
N ASP A 43 10.89 13.90 -0.54
CA ASP A 43 10.64 15.33 -0.64
C ASP A 43 9.82 15.67 -1.89
N LEU A 44 9.01 16.73 -1.80
CA LEU A 44 8.21 17.27 -2.89
C LEU A 44 8.69 18.69 -3.22
N ALA A 45 8.98 18.95 -4.49
CA ALA A 45 9.35 20.29 -4.97
C ALA A 45 8.30 21.34 -4.59
N ASP A 46 8.74 22.57 -4.25
CA ASP A 46 7.88 23.61 -3.67
C ASP A 46 6.63 23.94 -4.51
N SER A 47 6.78 24.00 -5.83
CA SER A 47 5.70 24.32 -6.77
C SER A 47 5.07 23.10 -7.43
N ALA A 48 5.02 21.95 -6.75
CA ALA A 48 4.44 20.72 -7.28
C ALA A 48 3.24 20.18 -6.48
N TYR A 49 2.29 19.59 -7.20
CA TYR A 49 1.36 18.59 -6.71
C TYR A 49 1.87 17.19 -7.03
N PHE A 50 1.58 16.23 -6.15
CA PHE A 50 1.76 14.81 -6.42
C PHE A 50 0.45 14.06 -6.18
N VAL A 51 0.04 13.28 -7.17
CA VAL A 51 -1.14 12.42 -7.08
C VAL A 51 -0.69 10.98 -7.24
N PHE A 52 -0.93 10.16 -6.22
CA PHE A 52 -0.81 8.72 -6.34
C PHE A 52 -2.18 8.12 -6.63
N GLY A 53 -2.35 7.53 -7.81
CA GLY A 53 -3.63 7.04 -8.33
C GLY A 53 -4.12 5.72 -7.73
N GLY A 54 -3.47 5.22 -6.68
CA GLY A 54 -3.81 3.95 -6.03
C GLY A 54 -3.15 2.72 -6.66
N ASN A 55 -3.55 1.56 -6.15
CA ASN A 55 -2.94 0.23 -6.37
C ASN A 55 -1.48 0.22 -5.88
N VAL A 56 -1.31 0.52 -4.59
CA VAL A 56 0.01 0.55 -3.95
C VAL A 56 0.54 -0.86 -3.70
N GLN A 57 -0.31 -1.78 -3.24
CA GLN A 57 0.05 -3.18 -3.03
C GLN A 57 -0.36 -4.05 -4.23
N GLY A 58 0.29 -5.19 -4.37
CA GLY A 58 0.07 -6.14 -5.46
C GLY A 58 1.09 -7.26 -5.42
N THR A 59 1.75 -7.53 -6.54
CA THR A 59 2.67 -8.67 -6.69
C THR A 59 4.13 -8.37 -6.38
N GLY A 60 4.49 -7.13 -6.03
CA GLY A 60 5.87 -6.73 -5.77
C GLY A 60 6.28 -6.82 -4.29
N GLN A 61 7.60 -6.76 -4.06
CA GLN A 61 8.27 -6.97 -2.77
C GLN A 61 8.52 -5.69 -1.95
N GLY A 62 7.76 -4.62 -2.18
CA GLY A 62 7.96 -3.32 -1.52
C GLY A 62 6.67 -2.63 -1.11
N ASP A 63 5.57 -3.37 -1.03
CA ASP A 63 4.24 -2.82 -0.78
C ASP A 63 4.14 -2.06 0.55
N ILE A 64 4.74 -2.59 1.62
CA ILE A 64 4.78 -1.95 2.95
C ILE A 64 5.65 -0.68 2.89
N ARG A 65 6.89 -0.77 2.40
CA ARG A 65 7.79 0.39 2.31
C ARG A 65 7.20 1.52 1.46
N ILE A 66 6.63 1.21 0.30
CA ILE A 66 6.05 2.23 -0.60
C ILE A 66 4.83 2.87 0.05
N ALA A 67 3.93 2.10 0.66
CA ALA A 67 2.76 2.65 1.35
C ALA A 67 3.16 3.58 2.50
N ARG A 68 4.20 3.23 3.28
CA ARG A 68 4.75 4.10 4.34
C ARG A 68 5.33 5.40 3.75
N LEU A 69 6.13 5.32 2.68
CA LEU A 69 6.69 6.49 2.00
C LEU A 69 5.58 7.45 1.50
N LEU A 70 4.50 6.91 0.93
CA LEU A 70 3.38 7.70 0.44
C LEU A 70 2.60 8.38 1.59
N LEU A 71 2.38 7.67 2.70
CA LEU A 71 1.74 8.21 3.90
C LEU A 71 2.57 9.31 4.55
N ASP A 72 3.89 9.11 4.67
CA ASP A 72 4.78 10.11 5.23
C ASP A 72 4.85 11.37 4.33
N LEU A 73 4.88 11.17 3.01
CA LEU A 73 4.83 12.27 2.05
C LEU A 73 3.49 13.02 2.13
N LYS A 74 2.36 12.30 2.28
CA LYS A 74 1.03 12.88 2.49
C LYS A 74 0.98 13.69 3.78
N LYS A 75 1.50 13.16 4.88
CA LYS A 75 1.58 13.86 6.17
C LYS A 75 2.45 15.12 6.09
N LYS A 76 3.56 15.07 5.35
CA LYS A 76 4.48 16.20 5.16
C LYS A 76 3.90 17.30 4.28
N TYR A 77 3.09 16.94 3.28
CA TYR A 77 2.50 17.89 2.31
C TYR A 77 0.99 17.64 2.11
N PRO A 78 0.14 17.83 3.13
CA PRO A 78 -1.25 17.40 3.13
C PRO A 78 -2.10 18.02 2.02
N ASP A 79 -1.83 19.28 1.68
CA ASP A 79 -2.55 20.00 0.65
C ASP A 79 -2.05 19.71 -0.77
N ARG A 80 -0.81 19.22 -0.91
CA ARG A 80 -0.14 19.04 -2.21
C ARG A 80 0.00 17.58 -2.64
N VAL A 81 -0.16 16.65 -1.70
CA VAL A 81 -0.14 15.21 -1.97
C VAL A 81 -1.55 14.65 -1.87
N LYS A 82 -2.00 14.00 -2.93
CA LYS A 82 -3.32 13.37 -3.01
C LYS A 82 -3.14 11.88 -3.24
N LEU A 83 -3.67 11.08 -2.33
CA LEU A 83 -3.75 9.64 -2.48
C LEU A 83 -5.14 9.32 -3.00
N LEU A 84 -5.23 8.56 -4.08
CA LEU A 84 -6.48 8.03 -4.59
C LEU A 84 -6.61 6.56 -4.19
N MET A 85 -7.84 6.13 -3.99
CA MET A 85 -8.16 4.74 -3.72
C MET A 85 -8.14 3.94 -5.03
N GLY A 86 -7.20 3.00 -5.14
CA GLY A 86 -7.19 2.00 -6.21
C GLY A 86 -8.18 0.88 -5.93
N ASN A 87 -8.59 0.16 -6.97
CA ASN A 87 -9.47 -0.99 -6.82
C ASN A 87 -8.82 -2.08 -5.94
N MET A 88 -7.51 -2.30 -6.08
CA MET A 88 -6.77 -3.28 -5.28
C MET A 88 -6.70 -2.85 -3.82
N ASP A 89 -6.45 -1.56 -3.57
CA ASP A 89 -6.34 -1.02 -2.21
C ASP A 89 -7.63 -1.27 -1.41
N ILE A 90 -8.79 -1.08 -2.06
CA ILE A 90 -10.11 -1.35 -1.46
C ILE A 90 -10.33 -2.87 -1.28
N GLN A 91 -9.95 -3.68 -2.27
CA GLN A 91 -10.10 -5.13 -2.20
C GLN A 91 -9.30 -5.77 -1.06
N LEU A 92 -8.21 -5.16 -0.61
CA LEU A 92 -7.47 -5.64 0.57
C LEU A 92 -8.29 -5.57 1.86
N LEU A 93 -9.31 -4.71 1.96
CA LEU A 93 -10.21 -4.69 3.13
C LEU A 93 -10.89 -6.04 3.36
N LYS A 94 -11.00 -6.89 2.33
CA LYS A 94 -11.51 -8.26 2.49
C LYS A 94 -10.68 -9.12 3.46
N PHE A 95 -9.43 -8.76 3.75
CA PHE A 95 -8.65 -9.42 4.79
C PHE A 95 -9.24 -9.25 6.20
N SER A 96 -10.00 -8.17 6.46
CA SER A 96 -10.68 -7.94 7.75
C SER A 96 -11.73 -9.01 8.06
N TYR A 97 -12.35 -9.59 7.01
CA TYR A 97 -13.28 -10.72 7.13
C TYR A 97 -12.64 -11.94 7.79
N LEU A 98 -11.32 -12.13 7.61
CA LEU A 98 -10.60 -13.25 8.19
C LEU A 98 -10.40 -13.12 9.71
N SER A 99 -10.63 -11.93 10.26
CA SER A 99 -10.39 -11.59 11.67
C SER A 99 -11.67 -11.39 12.48
N ASN A 100 -12.85 -11.67 11.90
CA ASN A 100 -14.17 -11.37 12.48
C ASN A 100 -14.36 -9.88 12.83
N ASP A 101 -13.68 -8.98 12.11
CA ASP A 101 -13.85 -7.53 12.24
C ASP A 101 -15.02 -7.08 11.34
N SER A 102 -15.89 -6.22 11.88
CA SER A 102 -17.15 -5.77 11.27
C SER A 102 -16.98 -4.77 10.13
N LEU A 103 -15.74 -4.37 9.78
CA LEU A 103 -15.50 -3.42 8.67
C LEU A 103 -16.12 -3.86 7.34
N CYS A 104 -16.35 -5.16 7.17
CA CYS A 104 -16.71 -5.78 5.90
C CYS A 104 -17.68 -6.96 6.10
N GLU A 105 -18.77 -6.72 6.84
CA GLU A 105 -19.81 -7.75 7.10
C GLU A 105 -20.51 -8.23 5.82
N ASP A 106 -20.63 -7.37 4.81
CA ASP A 106 -21.32 -7.63 3.53
C ASP A 106 -20.35 -7.72 2.34
N VAL A 107 -19.18 -8.36 2.53
CA VAL A 107 -18.26 -8.57 1.40
C VAL A 107 -18.74 -9.69 0.49
N GLU A 108 -19.14 -9.31 -0.72
CA GLU A 108 -19.28 -10.26 -1.81
C GLU A 108 -17.89 -10.76 -2.24
N PHE A 109 -17.60 -12.01 -1.92
CA PHE A 109 -16.54 -12.76 -2.57
C PHE A 109 -17.07 -13.33 -3.88
N LYS A 110 -16.23 -13.31 -4.92
CA LYS A 110 -16.60 -13.91 -6.21
C LYS A 110 -16.85 -15.42 -6.06
N HIS A 111 -16.15 -16.04 -5.12
CA HIS A 111 -16.26 -17.43 -4.76
C HIS A 111 -16.31 -17.56 -3.22
N SER A 112 -17.01 -18.54 -2.68
CA SER A 112 -16.94 -18.83 -1.25
C SER A 112 -15.57 -19.43 -0.89
N ILE A 113 -15.06 -19.10 0.30
CA ILE A 113 -13.87 -19.77 0.86
C ILE A 113 -14.23 -21.25 1.06
N PRO A 114 -13.50 -22.22 0.45
CA PRO A 114 -13.79 -23.64 0.63
C PRO A 114 -13.63 -24.07 2.10
N GLU A 115 -14.48 -24.99 2.58
CA GLU A 115 -14.39 -25.52 3.95
C GLU A 115 -13.04 -26.19 4.26
N SER A 116 -12.35 -26.69 3.22
CA SER A 116 -11.01 -27.27 3.36
C SER A 116 -9.91 -26.25 3.66
N VAL A 117 -10.22 -24.95 3.63
CA VAL A 117 -9.29 -23.85 3.93
C VAL A 117 -9.53 -23.40 5.37
N ASP A 118 -8.87 -24.06 6.33
CA ASP A 118 -9.17 -23.96 7.76
C ASP A 118 -8.20 -23.06 8.55
N SER A 119 -6.96 -22.86 8.08
CA SER A 119 -5.95 -22.00 8.72
C SER A 119 -5.92 -20.57 8.16
N LEU A 120 -5.42 -19.61 8.95
CA LEU A 120 -5.35 -18.19 8.54
C LEU A 120 -4.47 -18.02 7.30
N GLN A 121 -3.29 -18.64 7.27
CA GLN A 121 -2.38 -18.61 6.13
C GLN A 121 -3.00 -19.18 4.86
N SER A 122 -3.76 -20.27 4.97
CA SER A 122 -4.45 -20.87 3.82
C SER A 122 -5.56 -19.95 3.30
N LYS A 123 -6.29 -19.28 4.22
CA LYS A 123 -7.33 -18.29 3.85
C LYS A 123 -6.74 -17.06 3.19
N VAL A 124 -5.61 -16.55 3.69
CA VAL A 124 -4.90 -15.41 3.09
C VAL A 124 -4.41 -15.78 1.69
N ARG A 125 -3.76 -16.93 1.52
CA ARG A 125 -3.31 -17.42 0.19
C ARG A 125 -4.47 -17.57 -0.78
N TRP A 126 -5.58 -18.16 -0.33
CA TRP A 126 -6.79 -18.30 -1.14
C TRP A 126 -7.34 -16.93 -1.56
N LEU A 127 -7.39 -15.96 -0.65
CA LEU A 127 -7.89 -14.63 -0.94
C LEU A 127 -6.99 -13.87 -1.92
N LEU A 128 -5.66 -14.01 -1.79
CA LEU A 128 -4.70 -13.49 -2.78
C LEU A 128 -4.92 -14.10 -4.16
N GLN A 129 -5.17 -15.41 -4.24
CA GLN A 129 -5.48 -16.09 -5.49
C GLN A 129 -6.79 -15.58 -6.12
N ASP A 130 -7.82 -15.27 -5.32
CA ASP A 130 -9.10 -14.72 -5.81
C ASP A 130 -8.97 -13.24 -6.26
N LEU A 131 -8.21 -12.44 -5.51
CA LEU A 131 -8.04 -11.00 -5.76
C LEU A 131 -7.04 -10.68 -6.87
N VAL A 132 -5.88 -11.34 -6.85
CA VAL A 132 -4.71 -11.02 -7.69
C VAL A 132 -4.45 -12.10 -8.75
N GLY A 133 -5.01 -13.30 -8.57
CA GLY A 133 -4.79 -14.42 -9.49
C GLY A 133 -3.50 -15.20 -9.23
N SER A 134 -2.76 -14.91 -8.15
CA SER A 134 -1.59 -15.68 -7.72
C SER A 134 -1.41 -15.67 -6.20
N ASP A 135 -0.65 -16.64 -5.69
CA ASP A 135 -0.17 -16.68 -4.31
C ASP A 135 1.21 -16.01 -4.14
N GLU A 136 1.81 -15.53 -5.23
CA GLU A 136 3.11 -14.85 -5.23
C GLU A 136 3.19 -13.67 -4.23
N PRO A 137 2.15 -12.80 -4.08
CA PRO A 137 2.19 -11.73 -3.09
C PRO A 137 2.46 -12.22 -1.66
N PHE A 138 2.09 -13.46 -1.33
CA PHE A 138 2.38 -14.04 -0.02
C PHE A 138 3.89 -14.19 0.20
N GLU A 139 4.60 -14.74 -0.78
CA GLU A 139 6.05 -14.91 -0.70
C GLU A 139 6.80 -13.58 -0.85
N GLN A 140 6.27 -12.64 -1.63
CA GLN A 140 6.85 -11.30 -1.72
C GLN A 140 6.71 -10.54 -0.41
N ARG A 141 5.56 -10.68 0.27
CA ARG A 141 5.37 -10.16 1.63
C ARG A 141 6.35 -10.79 2.62
N ARG A 142 6.61 -12.10 2.53
CA ARG A 142 7.63 -12.76 3.39
C ARG A 142 9.00 -12.10 3.26
N LYS A 143 9.46 -11.89 2.03
CA LYS A 143 10.75 -11.25 1.79
C LYS A 143 10.75 -9.77 2.21
N GLU A 144 9.63 -9.06 2.07
CA GLU A 144 9.51 -7.69 2.57
C GLU A 144 9.62 -7.63 4.10
N LEU A 145 8.95 -8.53 4.82
CA LEU A 145 9.04 -8.64 6.27
C LEU A 145 10.46 -8.98 6.73
N SER A 146 11.15 -9.87 6.01
CA SER A 146 12.54 -10.21 6.33
C SER A 146 13.43 -8.96 6.22
N LEU A 147 13.35 -8.22 5.11
CA LEU A 147 14.07 -6.95 4.93
C LEU A 147 13.76 -5.94 6.05
N LEU A 148 12.49 -5.79 6.42
CA LEU A 148 12.07 -4.85 7.46
C LEU A 148 12.55 -5.25 8.87
N SER A 149 12.78 -6.53 9.11
CA SER A 149 13.36 -7.03 10.37
C SER A 149 14.89 -6.95 10.41
N ASN A 150 15.54 -6.41 9.37
CA ASN A 150 16.98 -6.47 9.15
C ASN A 150 17.52 -7.92 9.11
N SER A 151 16.66 -8.85 8.70
CA SER A 151 17.02 -10.24 8.46
C SER A 151 16.98 -10.48 6.95
N ASP A 152 18.15 -10.69 6.33
CA ASP A 152 18.19 -11.11 4.93
C ASP A 152 17.73 -12.57 4.75
N ASP A 153 17.39 -13.26 5.85
CA ASP A 153 16.90 -14.63 5.83
C ASP A 153 15.37 -14.68 5.86
N SER A 154 14.77 -14.74 4.67
CA SER A 154 13.32 -14.95 4.52
C SER A 154 12.80 -16.25 5.16
N GLN A 155 13.64 -17.25 5.41
CA GLN A 155 13.23 -18.50 6.07
C GLN A 155 12.94 -18.32 7.56
N SER A 156 13.37 -17.19 8.14
CA SER A 156 13.07 -16.84 9.53
C SER A 156 11.64 -16.34 9.74
N ILE A 157 10.94 -15.94 8.67
CA ILE A 157 9.56 -15.43 8.73
C ILE A 157 8.61 -16.61 8.51
N SER A 158 7.74 -16.90 9.48
CA SER A 158 6.76 -17.99 9.39
C SER A 158 5.57 -17.64 8.49
N ASP A 159 4.82 -18.65 8.04
CA ASP A 159 3.56 -18.42 7.29
C ASP A 159 2.52 -17.69 8.16
N GLU A 160 2.53 -17.96 9.46
CA GLU A 160 1.70 -17.27 10.44
C GLU A 160 2.03 -15.78 10.51
N ASP A 161 3.32 -15.41 10.51
CA ASP A 161 3.75 -14.00 10.51
C ASP A 161 3.32 -13.28 9.23
N VAL A 162 3.50 -13.94 8.07
CA VAL A 162 3.06 -13.38 6.78
C VAL A 162 1.56 -13.16 6.78
N ALA A 163 0.78 -14.17 7.17
CA ALA A 163 -0.67 -14.11 7.19
C ALA A 163 -1.20 -13.05 8.16
N ALA A 164 -0.60 -12.97 9.36
CA ALA A 164 -0.92 -11.95 10.35
C ALA A 164 -0.63 -10.54 9.82
N SER A 165 0.42 -10.34 9.03
CA SER A 165 0.73 -9.03 8.42
C SER A 165 -0.34 -8.55 7.43
N PHE A 166 -1.00 -9.46 6.71
CA PHE A 166 -2.07 -9.11 5.76
C PHE A 166 -3.36 -8.70 6.48
N THR A 167 -3.69 -9.35 7.59
CA THR A 167 -4.85 -8.98 8.40
C THR A 167 -4.57 -7.73 9.22
N ALA A 168 -3.44 -7.63 9.91
CA ALA A 168 -3.12 -6.51 10.80
C ALA A 168 -3.17 -5.15 10.09
N GLN A 169 -2.79 -5.08 8.82
CA GLN A 169 -2.80 -3.82 8.05
C GLN A 169 -4.18 -3.23 7.78
N VAL A 170 -5.26 -4.00 7.93
CA VAL A 170 -6.63 -3.53 7.68
C VAL A 170 -7.50 -3.50 8.94
N LEU A 171 -6.99 -3.92 10.10
CA LEU A 171 -7.74 -3.92 11.35
C LEU A 171 -7.47 -2.65 12.16
N GLU A 172 -8.50 -2.09 12.78
CA GLU A 172 -8.32 -0.95 13.71
C GLU A 172 -7.43 -1.32 14.91
N THR A 173 -7.52 -2.59 15.35
CA THR A 173 -6.75 -3.14 16.46
C THR A 173 -5.37 -3.68 16.06
N GLY A 174 -5.04 -3.67 14.77
CA GLY A 174 -3.76 -4.16 14.27
C GLY A 174 -2.60 -3.23 14.64
N GLU A 175 -1.47 -3.80 15.08
CA GLU A 175 -0.28 -3.02 15.48
C GLU A 175 0.27 -2.14 14.35
N ASP A 176 0.18 -2.60 13.09
CA ASP A 176 0.53 -1.82 11.91
C ASP A 176 -0.64 -1.79 10.92
N ASN A 177 -1.69 -1.04 11.25
CA ASN A 177 -2.89 -0.80 10.43
C ASN A 177 -2.64 0.08 9.19
N LEU A 178 -1.52 -0.17 8.51
CA LEU A 178 -0.96 0.64 7.42
C LEU A 178 -1.97 0.95 6.31
N MET A 179 -2.67 -0.07 5.81
CA MET A 179 -3.61 0.11 4.71
C MET A 179 -4.88 0.82 5.16
N LEU A 180 -5.32 0.59 6.40
CA LEU A 180 -6.42 1.37 6.97
C LEU A 180 -6.07 2.87 7.07
N ARG A 181 -4.85 3.20 7.50
CA ARG A 181 -4.34 4.58 7.50
C ARG A 181 -4.24 5.16 6.09
N TYR A 182 -3.71 4.39 5.14
CA TYR A 182 -3.63 4.79 3.74
C TYR A 182 -5.02 5.13 3.18
N LEU A 183 -6.00 4.26 3.40
CA LEU A 183 -7.36 4.46 2.91
C LEU A 183 -8.06 5.64 3.58
N ASN A 184 -7.82 5.88 4.88
CA ASN A 184 -8.35 7.07 5.57
C ASN A 184 -7.80 8.40 5.02
N GLU A 185 -6.59 8.39 4.48
CA GLU A 185 -5.97 9.57 3.82
C GLU A 185 -6.28 9.65 2.33
N ALA A 186 -6.76 8.56 1.74
CA ALA A 186 -7.08 8.46 0.32
C ALA A 186 -8.50 8.95 0.02
N GLN A 187 -8.76 9.23 -1.25
CA GLN A 187 -10.06 9.69 -1.74
C GLN A 187 -10.43 9.04 -3.06
N LEU A 188 -11.72 9.06 -3.41
CA LEU A 188 -12.21 8.47 -4.66
C LEU A 188 -11.78 9.29 -5.89
N ALA A 189 -11.72 10.61 -5.76
CA ALA A 189 -11.35 11.51 -6.85
C ALA A 189 -10.78 12.81 -6.29
N TRP A 190 -9.94 13.47 -7.08
CA TRP A 190 -9.45 14.82 -6.81
C TRP A 190 -9.63 15.70 -8.06
N ILE A 191 -10.12 16.92 -7.86
CA ILE A 191 -10.36 17.90 -8.93
C ILE A 191 -9.41 19.07 -8.73
N PHE A 192 -8.69 19.45 -9.78
CA PHE A 192 -7.85 20.65 -9.79
C PHE A 192 -8.63 21.85 -10.32
N GLY A 193 -8.36 23.03 -9.75
CA GLY A 193 -8.96 24.30 -10.17
C GLY A 193 -10.19 24.69 -9.34
N ALA A 194 -10.77 25.85 -9.66
CA ALA A 194 -12.00 26.30 -9.03
C ALA A 194 -13.18 25.49 -9.59
N THR A 195 -13.89 24.81 -8.69
CA THR A 195 -15.22 24.22 -8.93
C THR A 195 -16.28 25.31 -9.02
#